data_AF-A0A2V7YG26-F1
#
_entry.id   AF-A0A2V7YG26-F1
#
_cell.length_a   1.000
_cell.length_b   1.000
_cell.length_c   1.000
_cell.angle_alpha   90.00
_cell.angle_beta   90.00
_cell.angle_gamma   90.00
#
_symmetry.space_group_name_H-M   'P 1'
#
loop_
_entity.id
_entity.type
_entity.pdbx_description
1 polymer ?
#
loop_
_entity_poly.entity_id
_entity_poly.type
_entity_poly.pdbx_seq_one_letter_code
_entity_poly.pdbx_strand_id
1 'polypeptide(L)'
;MSRKVARRSWRAGFAVLALVFLLPAGAAGEASSPQLTGVEMTAPVRQTLKQLEEQWLDWIVQNNPQQAERSVSELLDIARQLGMQRLPDLSAGAVARAVQSARQKNFARAHWELAAAERFDPGRPETAFAAAKVDWLQGDYLGAVAARLRAYFRIFLHPLERYLWLQDLLLWALILLLVTGGLFLAVQMLTKGTSLFQDLADLFGRKLPRPVAYVLAGAVLLWPLALPSGPICLILYASVLLWGYASTSERAVMVALWFFLGAAPLLVELQRRQVAVALSPPGLAMQSIQDHRLYGSLFADLGVLRGVLPQSVAVKQLLADVHRTLNQWDLARALYKQVLEAEPSNAAALIDLGDYSFLKGDFSSAIQSYQQAATADPRNPAAPYNLSQAYSESYNFDEQRGALKRAQDLDLARVKYWMDNPQQRVVALPGGINRIPEIRRELAANWAGREVRSGPPEVLRRGLSMLFSLGLVLIALTLHLARRPFGYREQAAEVFPEGAFDRWGRALLPGVASAEVGEGVRSFLALLVPTALLMLPLLGRLGMTVPWRYDPGNSLSWILTILGLAIYFGVRLWRELRHEV
;
A
#
# COMPACT_ATOMS: atom_id res chain seq x y z
N MET A 1 44.47 18.02 4.44
CA MET A 1 44.00 16.89 3.60
C MET A 1 42.62 16.42 4.05
N SER A 2 41.59 17.21 3.76
CA SER A 2 40.16 16.94 3.99
C SER A 2 39.39 17.88 3.06
N ARG A 3 38.28 17.42 2.48
CA ARG A 3 37.48 17.98 1.35
C ARG A 3 37.69 17.27 0.01
N LYS A 4 37.18 16.03 -0.15
CA LYS A 4 36.90 15.46 -1.49
C LYS A 4 35.89 14.30 -1.57
N VAL A 5 34.96 14.14 -0.62
CA VAL A 5 33.91 13.08 -0.73
C VAL A 5 32.46 13.62 -0.70
N ALA A 6 32.23 14.90 -0.38
CA ALA A 6 30.87 15.44 -0.26
C ALA A 6 30.34 16.23 -1.49
N ARG A 7 30.70 15.85 -2.72
CA ARG A 7 30.23 16.55 -3.95
C ARG A 7 29.71 15.66 -5.08
N ARG A 8 29.39 14.37 -4.83
CA ARG A 8 28.92 13.45 -5.88
C ARG A 8 27.43 13.07 -5.86
N SER A 9 26.59 13.70 -5.03
CA SER A 9 25.15 13.40 -4.94
C SER A 9 24.20 14.50 -5.45
N TRP A 10 24.72 15.57 -6.07
CA TRP A 10 23.90 16.74 -6.47
C TRP A 10 23.77 16.98 -7.98
N ARG A 11 24.08 15.98 -8.82
CA ARG A 11 23.84 16.04 -10.28
C ARG A 11 23.11 14.83 -10.88
N ALA A 12 22.56 13.93 -10.06
CA ALA A 12 21.75 12.80 -10.54
C ALA A 12 20.23 13.11 -10.61
N GLY A 13 19.78 14.24 -10.08
CA GLY A 13 18.35 14.62 -10.03
C GLY A 13 17.82 15.44 -11.21
N PHE A 14 18.67 15.79 -12.19
CA PHE A 14 18.28 16.61 -13.35
C PHE A 14 18.60 15.99 -14.71
N ALA A 15 19.12 14.75 -14.74
CA ALA A 15 19.41 14.03 -15.99
C ALA A 15 18.33 13.00 -16.38
N VAL A 16 17.35 12.71 -15.51
CA VAL A 16 16.27 11.74 -15.81
C VAL A 16 15.10 12.39 -16.57
N LEU A 17 15.05 13.72 -16.68
CA LEU A 17 14.03 14.46 -17.43
C LEU A 17 14.50 15.00 -18.79
N ALA A 18 15.78 14.78 -19.15
CA ALA A 18 16.32 15.16 -20.46
C ALA A 18 16.75 13.94 -21.31
N LEU A 19 16.76 12.73 -20.75
CA LEU A 19 17.07 11.49 -21.48
C LEU A 19 15.84 10.75 -22.02
N VAL A 20 14.63 11.25 -21.76
CA VAL A 20 13.37 10.74 -22.35
C VAL A 20 13.06 11.39 -23.71
N PHE A 21 13.80 12.45 -24.11
CA PHE A 21 13.50 13.24 -25.32
C PHE A 21 14.54 13.17 -26.45
N LEU A 22 15.48 12.22 -26.40
CA LEU A 22 16.44 11.98 -27.50
C LEU A 22 16.48 10.49 -27.89
N LEU A 23 15.32 9.91 -28.17
CA LEU A 23 15.27 8.76 -29.05
C LEU A 23 15.30 9.27 -30.50
N PRO A 24 16.19 8.75 -31.37
CA PRO A 24 16.20 9.12 -32.76
C PRO A 24 14.84 8.77 -33.38
N ALA A 25 14.35 9.64 -34.26
CA ALA A 25 13.05 9.58 -34.94
C ALA A 25 12.79 8.29 -35.77
N GLY A 26 13.68 7.29 -35.71
CA GLY A 26 13.47 5.93 -36.23
C GLY A 26 12.81 4.95 -35.25
N ALA A 27 12.71 5.26 -33.94
CA ALA A 27 12.17 4.34 -32.93
C ALA A 27 10.66 4.48 -32.67
N ALA A 28 9.97 5.41 -33.33
CA ALA A 28 8.51 5.53 -33.25
C ALA A 28 7.78 4.44 -34.07
N GLY A 29 8.48 3.84 -35.05
CA GLY A 29 7.96 2.72 -35.85
C GLY A 29 8.04 1.36 -35.15
N GLU A 30 9.11 1.11 -34.37
CA GLU A 30 9.34 -0.19 -33.71
C GLU A 30 8.60 -0.36 -32.37
N ALA A 31 8.17 0.74 -31.74
CA ALA A 31 7.31 0.71 -30.56
C ALA A 31 5.90 0.12 -30.82
N SER A 32 5.59 -0.17 -32.09
CA SER A 32 4.33 -0.76 -32.54
C SER A 32 4.43 -2.23 -32.96
N SER A 33 5.45 -2.96 -32.48
CA SER A 33 5.51 -4.41 -32.64
C SER A 33 4.74 -5.13 -31.50
N PRO A 34 3.90 -6.15 -31.79
CA PRO A 34 3.15 -6.93 -30.79
C PRO A 34 4.03 -7.68 -29.76
N GLN A 35 5.36 -7.54 -29.89
CA GLN A 35 6.38 -8.10 -29.00
C GLN A 35 6.68 -7.21 -27.78
N LEU A 36 6.32 -5.92 -27.79
CA LEU A 36 6.60 -4.97 -26.68
C LEU A 36 5.37 -4.60 -25.82
N THR A 37 4.15 -4.62 -26.39
CA THR A 37 2.92 -4.31 -25.63
C THR A 37 2.25 -5.56 -25.05
N GLY A 38 2.56 -6.76 -25.54
CA GLY A 38 2.00 -8.03 -25.06
C GLY A 38 0.47 -8.16 -25.09
N VAL A 39 -0.27 -7.22 -25.70
CA VAL A 39 -1.68 -7.30 -26.08
C VAL A 39 -1.80 -6.80 -27.51
N GLU A 40 -2.41 -7.60 -28.40
CA GLU A 40 -2.57 -7.26 -29.82
C GLU A 40 -3.60 -6.14 -29.99
N MET A 41 -3.23 -5.05 -30.65
CA MET A 41 -4.14 -3.94 -30.91
C MET A 41 -4.39 -3.80 -32.41
N THR A 42 -5.66 -3.72 -32.79
CA THR A 42 -6.08 -3.41 -34.16
C THR A 42 -5.72 -1.97 -34.53
N ALA A 43 -5.59 -1.70 -35.83
CA ALA A 43 -5.26 -0.36 -36.33
C ALA A 43 -6.23 0.74 -35.85
N PRO A 44 -7.58 0.53 -35.81
CA PRO A 44 -8.51 1.53 -35.30
C PRO A 44 -8.23 1.94 -33.85
N VAL A 45 -7.96 0.98 -32.96
CA VAL A 45 -7.67 1.28 -31.54
C VAL A 45 -6.38 2.07 -31.39
N ARG A 46 -5.33 1.72 -32.14
CA ARG A 46 -4.09 2.51 -32.15
C ARG A 46 -4.33 3.94 -32.63
N GLN A 47 -5.17 4.12 -33.64
CA GLN A 47 -5.52 5.44 -34.15
C GLN A 47 -6.31 6.26 -33.11
N THR A 48 -7.27 5.67 -32.40
CA THR A 48 -8.01 6.34 -31.33
C THR A 48 -7.11 6.74 -30.17
N LEU A 49 -6.16 5.88 -29.77
CA LEU A 49 -5.17 6.22 -28.73
C LEU A 49 -4.28 7.39 -29.16
N LYS A 50 -3.83 7.38 -30.42
CA LYS A 50 -3.05 8.49 -30.98
C LYS A 50 -3.86 9.79 -31.02
N GLN A 51 -5.13 9.73 -31.43
CA GLN A 51 -6.02 10.87 -31.43
C GLN A 51 -6.22 11.45 -30.03
N LEU A 52 -6.35 10.58 -29.01
CA LEU A 52 -6.44 11.02 -27.61
C LEU A 52 -5.18 11.78 -27.17
N GLU A 53 -3.99 11.30 -27.56
CA GLU A 53 -2.72 11.95 -27.28
C GLU A 53 -2.58 13.30 -28.00
N GLU A 54 -2.90 13.36 -29.29
CA GLU A 54 -2.88 14.58 -30.10
C GLU A 54 -3.84 15.65 -29.51
N GLN A 55 -5.07 15.27 -29.19
CA GLN A 55 -6.07 16.18 -28.60
C GLN A 55 -5.65 16.66 -27.20
N TRP A 56 -4.94 15.83 -26.44
CA TRP A 56 -4.39 16.22 -25.15
C TRP A 56 -3.27 17.25 -25.27
N LEU A 57 -2.39 17.10 -26.26
CA LEU A 57 -1.33 18.07 -26.54
C LEU A 57 -1.90 19.42 -26.98
N ASP A 58 -2.98 19.42 -27.76
CA ASP A 58 -3.69 20.65 -28.13
C ASP A 58 -4.31 21.34 -26.90
N TRP A 59 -4.93 20.56 -26.01
CA TRP A 59 -5.48 21.07 -24.75
C TRP A 59 -4.41 21.75 -23.86
N ILE A 60 -3.20 21.21 -23.82
CA ILE A 60 -2.06 21.75 -23.05
C ILE A 60 -1.69 23.18 -23.49
N VAL A 61 -1.81 23.50 -24.77
CA VAL A 61 -1.43 24.83 -25.30
C VAL A 61 -2.58 25.85 -25.16
N GLN A 62 -3.80 25.37 -24.94
CA GLN A 62 -5.01 26.19 -24.85
C GLN A 62 -4.95 27.22 -23.70
N ASN A 63 -5.37 28.46 -24.01
CA ASN A 63 -5.45 29.56 -23.03
C ASN A 63 -6.90 30.02 -22.73
N ASN A 64 -7.89 29.54 -23.49
CA ASN A 64 -9.30 29.90 -23.30
C ASN A 64 -10.04 28.83 -22.48
N PRO A 65 -10.67 29.17 -21.34
CA PRO A 65 -11.33 28.21 -20.46
C PRO A 65 -12.52 27.50 -21.13
N GLN A 66 -13.34 28.19 -21.91
CA GLN A 66 -14.52 27.57 -22.55
C GLN A 66 -14.12 26.52 -23.59
N GLN A 67 -13.05 26.80 -24.34
CA GLN A 67 -12.53 25.85 -25.34
C GLN A 67 -11.82 24.67 -24.66
N ALA A 68 -11.13 24.92 -23.54
CA ALA A 68 -10.53 23.88 -22.73
C ALA A 68 -11.58 22.92 -22.15
N GLU A 69 -12.71 23.41 -21.66
CA GLU A 69 -13.81 22.57 -21.15
C GLU A 69 -14.43 21.68 -22.23
N ARG A 70 -14.61 22.21 -23.44
CA ARG A 70 -15.08 21.43 -24.60
C ARG A 70 -14.10 20.31 -24.93
N SER A 71 -12.81 20.64 -25.02
CA SER A 71 -11.75 19.67 -25.30
C SER A 71 -11.67 18.55 -24.24
N VAL A 72 -11.88 18.87 -22.96
CA VAL A 72 -11.96 17.85 -21.89
C VAL A 72 -13.13 16.89 -22.14
N SER A 73 -14.27 17.43 -22.57
CA SER A 73 -15.47 16.62 -22.85
C SER A 73 -15.21 15.68 -24.05
N GLU A 74 -14.60 16.21 -25.11
CA GLU A 74 -14.19 15.45 -26.30
C GLU A 74 -13.18 14.35 -25.97
N LEU A 75 -12.17 14.64 -25.13
CA LEU A 75 -11.19 13.64 -24.65
C LEU A 75 -11.89 12.49 -23.91
N LEU A 76 -12.87 12.83 -23.05
CA LEU A 76 -13.67 11.83 -22.35
C LEU A 76 -14.62 11.06 -23.28
N ASP A 77 -15.11 11.67 -24.36
CA ASP A 77 -15.89 10.99 -25.40
C ASP A 77 -15.00 9.98 -26.16
N ILE A 78 -13.79 10.38 -26.55
CA ILE A 78 -12.80 9.50 -27.20
C ILE A 78 -12.44 8.32 -26.28
N ALA A 79 -12.19 8.58 -24.99
CA ALA A 79 -11.94 7.52 -24.02
C ALA A 79 -13.13 6.56 -23.88
N ARG A 80 -14.36 7.08 -23.90
CA ARG A 80 -15.58 6.27 -23.83
C ARG A 80 -15.74 5.34 -25.04
N GLN A 81 -15.23 5.72 -26.22
CA GLN A 81 -15.20 4.82 -27.39
C GLN A 81 -14.30 3.60 -27.15
N LEU A 82 -13.30 3.71 -26.28
CA LEU A 82 -12.44 2.59 -25.84
C LEU A 82 -13.01 1.86 -24.61
N GLY A 83 -14.23 2.21 -24.18
CA GLY A 83 -14.84 1.71 -22.94
C GLY A 83 -14.16 2.21 -21.67
N MET A 84 -13.36 3.27 -21.77
CA MET A 84 -12.64 3.89 -20.66
C MET A 84 -13.39 5.15 -20.22
N GLN A 85 -13.50 5.35 -18.91
CA GLN A 85 -14.25 6.49 -18.33
C GLN A 85 -13.33 7.46 -17.60
N ARG A 86 -12.15 7.01 -17.21
CA ARG A 86 -11.21 7.77 -16.37
C ARG A 86 -9.83 7.80 -17.00
N LEU A 87 -9.19 8.96 -16.94
CA LEU A 87 -7.91 9.27 -17.58
C LEU A 87 -6.91 9.76 -16.52
N PRO A 88 -6.41 8.87 -15.64
CA PRO A 88 -5.53 9.24 -14.52
C PRO A 88 -4.27 10.00 -14.95
N ASP A 89 -3.64 9.64 -16.07
CA ASP A 89 -2.41 10.30 -16.52
C ASP A 89 -2.67 11.73 -17.01
N LEU A 90 -3.81 11.94 -17.69
CA LEU A 90 -4.23 13.28 -18.12
C LEU A 90 -4.61 14.12 -16.90
N SER A 91 -5.29 13.52 -15.91
CA SER A 91 -5.58 14.19 -14.64
C SER A 91 -4.31 14.62 -13.93
N ALA A 92 -3.32 13.73 -13.82
CA ALA A 92 -2.04 14.03 -13.19
C ALA A 92 -1.29 15.17 -13.93
N GLY A 93 -1.33 15.15 -15.27
CA GLY A 93 -0.78 16.21 -16.10
C GLY A 93 -1.48 17.56 -15.88
N ALA A 94 -2.81 17.58 -15.81
CA ALA A 94 -3.60 18.77 -15.51
C ALA A 94 -3.31 19.31 -14.09
N VAL A 95 -3.18 18.44 -13.08
CA VAL A 95 -2.78 18.82 -11.71
C VAL A 95 -1.40 19.49 -11.70
N ALA A 96 -0.42 18.90 -12.38
CA ALA A 96 0.94 19.44 -12.42
C ALA A 96 0.95 20.85 -13.03
N ARG A 97 0.19 21.05 -14.10
CA ARG A 97 0.01 22.35 -14.76
C ARG A 97 -0.69 23.35 -13.88
N ALA A 98 -1.78 22.98 -13.21
CA ALA A 98 -2.50 23.87 -12.32
C ALA A 98 -1.59 24.45 -11.22
N VAL A 99 -0.76 23.60 -10.62
CA VAL A 99 0.22 24.03 -9.61
C VAL A 99 1.28 24.95 -10.21
N GLN A 100 1.71 24.72 -11.45
CA GLN A 100 2.64 25.60 -12.17
C GLN A 100 1.99 26.96 -12.50
N SER A 101 0.77 26.96 -13.01
CA SER A 101 -0.04 28.16 -13.30
C SER A 101 -0.23 29.01 -12.03
N ALA A 102 -0.53 28.39 -10.90
CA ALA A 102 -0.65 29.10 -9.61
C ALA A 102 0.69 29.70 -9.13
N ARG A 103 1.82 29.01 -9.35
CA ARG A 103 3.15 29.57 -9.06
C ARG A 103 3.47 30.81 -9.91
N GLN A 104 2.96 30.86 -11.13
CA GLN A 104 3.04 32.02 -12.01
C GLN A 104 2.01 33.10 -11.67
N LYS A 105 1.27 32.96 -10.56
CA LYS A 105 0.18 33.84 -10.12
C LYS A 105 -1.01 33.90 -11.08
N ASN A 106 -1.13 32.92 -11.99
CA ASN A 106 -2.29 32.79 -12.88
C ASN A 106 -3.33 31.85 -12.25
N PHE A 107 -4.03 32.35 -11.23
CA PHE A 107 -4.98 31.55 -10.44
C PHE A 107 -6.23 31.16 -11.22
N ALA A 108 -6.74 32.04 -12.10
CA ALA A 108 -7.87 31.71 -12.96
C ALA A 108 -7.56 30.49 -13.84
N ARG A 109 -6.34 30.42 -14.40
CA ARG A 109 -5.87 29.26 -15.14
C ARG A 109 -5.75 28.01 -14.28
N ALA A 110 -5.15 28.15 -13.10
CA ALA A 110 -4.98 27.04 -12.17
C ALA A 110 -6.33 26.39 -11.78
N HIS A 111 -7.37 27.19 -11.56
CA HIS A 111 -8.69 26.68 -11.16
C HIS A 111 -9.39 25.86 -12.24
N TRP A 112 -9.38 26.31 -13.51
CA TRP A 112 -10.00 25.49 -14.56
C TRP A 112 -9.14 24.28 -14.95
N GLU A 113 -7.81 24.37 -14.84
CA GLU A 113 -6.92 23.20 -15.00
C GLU A 113 -7.18 22.16 -13.90
N LEU A 114 -7.47 22.57 -12.66
CA LEU A 114 -7.93 21.66 -11.59
C LEU A 114 -9.32 21.08 -11.87
N ALA A 115 -10.25 21.88 -12.39
CA ALA A 115 -11.57 21.40 -12.77
C ALA A 115 -11.49 20.33 -13.87
N ALA A 116 -10.59 20.52 -14.84
CA ALA A 116 -10.29 19.52 -15.86
C ALA A 116 -9.70 18.24 -15.24
N ALA A 117 -8.75 18.37 -14.31
CA ALA A 117 -8.18 17.22 -13.61
C ALA A 117 -9.25 16.39 -12.87
N GLU A 118 -10.16 17.06 -12.15
CA GLU A 118 -11.26 16.41 -11.44
C GLU A 118 -12.26 15.75 -12.40
N ARG A 119 -12.43 16.27 -13.62
CA ARG A 119 -13.24 15.61 -14.66
C ARG A 119 -12.56 14.38 -15.24
N PHE A 120 -11.25 14.40 -15.45
CA PHE A 120 -10.49 13.27 -15.99
C PHE A 120 -10.45 12.07 -15.04
N ASP A 121 -10.26 12.29 -13.73
CA ASP A 121 -10.32 11.22 -12.73
C ASP A 121 -10.97 11.72 -11.43
N PRO A 122 -12.31 11.61 -11.31
CA PRO A 122 -13.05 12.19 -10.20
C PRO A 122 -12.73 11.58 -8.83
N GLY A 123 -12.70 12.44 -7.80
CA GLY A 123 -12.57 12.00 -6.41
C GLY A 123 -11.16 11.61 -5.98
N ARG A 124 -10.15 11.90 -6.81
CA ARG A 124 -8.74 11.67 -6.50
C ARG A 124 -8.26 12.55 -5.34
N PRO A 125 -7.43 12.04 -4.41
CA PRO A 125 -6.83 12.87 -3.37
C PRO A 125 -5.85 13.91 -3.93
N GLU A 126 -5.16 13.59 -5.04
CA GLU A 126 -4.13 14.42 -5.66
C GLU A 126 -4.69 15.75 -6.16
N THR A 127 -5.89 15.74 -6.74
CA THR A 127 -6.59 16.94 -7.19
C THR A 127 -6.95 17.85 -6.01
N ALA A 128 -7.37 17.27 -4.88
CA ALA A 128 -7.70 18.02 -3.67
C ALA A 128 -6.46 18.61 -2.97
N PHE A 129 -5.34 17.89 -2.93
CA PHE A 129 -4.07 18.44 -2.44
C PHE A 129 -3.53 19.54 -3.35
N ALA A 130 -3.71 19.41 -4.67
CA ALA A 130 -3.35 20.44 -5.62
C ALA A 130 -4.21 21.69 -5.43
N ALA A 131 -5.53 21.54 -5.28
CA ALA A 131 -6.43 22.64 -4.94
C ALA A 131 -5.98 23.37 -3.65
N ALA A 132 -5.69 22.62 -2.58
CA ALA A 132 -5.19 23.21 -1.33
C ALA A 132 -3.92 24.05 -1.54
N LYS A 133 -3.03 23.61 -2.44
CA LYS A 133 -1.80 24.33 -2.76
C LYS A 133 -2.06 25.57 -3.62
N VAL A 134 -3.01 25.51 -4.55
CA VAL A 134 -3.43 26.65 -5.36
C VAL A 134 -4.07 27.73 -4.47
N ASP A 135 -5.01 27.34 -3.61
CA ASP A 135 -5.69 28.24 -2.66
C ASP A 135 -4.68 28.91 -1.71
N TRP A 136 -3.70 28.14 -1.21
CA TRP A 136 -2.63 28.66 -0.38
C TRP A 136 -1.79 29.73 -1.10
N LEU A 137 -1.44 29.49 -2.37
CA LEU A 137 -0.68 30.45 -3.18
C LEU A 137 -1.50 31.70 -3.54
N GLN A 138 -2.82 31.56 -3.64
CA GLN A 138 -3.75 32.66 -3.88
C GLN A 138 -3.96 33.55 -2.65
N GLY A 139 -3.65 33.04 -1.45
CA GLY A 139 -3.90 33.72 -0.17
C GLY A 139 -5.21 33.33 0.51
N ASP A 140 -5.95 32.35 -0.04
CA ASP A 140 -7.12 31.77 0.61
C ASP A 140 -6.70 30.63 1.54
N TYR A 141 -6.26 31.00 2.74
CA TYR A 141 -5.81 30.04 3.74
C TYR A 141 -6.93 29.15 4.28
N LEU A 142 -8.16 29.67 4.37
CA LEU A 142 -9.31 28.89 4.86
C LEU A 142 -9.73 27.83 3.83
N GLY A 143 -9.82 28.23 2.55
CA GLY A 143 -10.03 27.31 1.43
C GLY A 143 -8.93 26.26 1.35
N ALA A 144 -7.67 26.65 1.52
CA ALA A 144 -6.52 25.74 1.53
C ALA A 144 -6.62 24.68 2.63
N VAL A 145 -6.98 25.07 3.85
CA VAL A 145 -7.17 24.13 4.98
C VAL A 145 -8.35 23.20 4.71
N ALA A 146 -9.49 23.73 4.24
CA ALA A 146 -10.65 22.92 3.91
C ALA A 146 -10.38 21.92 2.77
N ALA A 147 -9.69 22.34 1.70
CA ALA A 147 -9.25 21.47 0.61
C ALA A 147 -8.28 20.38 1.10
N ARG A 148 -7.38 20.72 2.02
CA ARG A 148 -6.45 19.75 2.62
C ARG A 148 -7.15 18.71 3.49
N LEU A 149 -8.14 19.13 4.28
CA LEU A 149 -8.97 18.20 5.06
C LEU A 149 -9.80 17.28 4.14
N ARG A 150 -10.38 17.84 3.07
CA ARG A 150 -11.05 17.04 2.03
C ARG A 150 -10.10 16.03 1.39
N ALA A 151 -8.86 16.42 1.09
CA ALA A 151 -7.86 15.52 0.53
C ALA A 151 -7.55 14.35 1.46
N TYR A 152 -7.35 14.60 2.75
CA TYR A 152 -7.18 13.53 3.74
C TYR A 152 -8.41 12.64 3.85
N PHE A 153 -9.62 13.20 3.83
CA PHE A 153 -10.85 12.40 3.85
C PHE A 153 -10.98 11.51 2.61
N ARG A 154 -10.60 11.99 1.42
CA ARG A 154 -10.59 11.22 0.17
C ARG A 154 -9.65 10.01 0.24
N ILE A 155 -8.49 10.12 0.90
CA ILE A 155 -7.58 8.97 1.11
C ILE A 155 -8.31 7.81 1.80
N PHE A 156 -9.14 8.13 2.80
CA PHE A 156 -9.89 7.10 3.52
C PHE A 156 -11.02 6.49 2.70
N LEU A 157 -11.52 7.17 1.66
CA LEU A 157 -12.61 6.65 0.82
C LEU A 157 -12.13 5.60 -0.19
N HIS A 158 -10.86 5.65 -0.64
CA HIS A 158 -10.33 4.73 -1.64
C HIS A 158 -9.78 3.43 -1.01
N PRO A 159 -10.28 2.23 -1.37
CA PRO A 159 -9.88 0.97 -0.72
C PRO A 159 -8.39 0.66 -0.80
N LEU A 160 -7.76 0.87 -1.98
CA LEU A 160 -6.33 0.64 -2.16
C LEU A 160 -5.50 1.60 -1.31
N GLU A 161 -5.87 2.88 -1.29
CA GLU A 161 -5.13 3.91 -0.55
C GLU A 161 -5.26 3.72 0.96
N ARG A 162 -6.47 3.40 1.44
CA ARG A 162 -6.72 3.03 2.83
C ARG A 162 -5.85 1.84 3.24
N TYR A 163 -5.74 0.84 2.38
CA TYR A 163 -4.90 -0.33 2.63
C TYR A 163 -3.41 0.04 2.73
N LEU A 164 -2.89 0.82 1.76
CA LEU A 164 -1.50 1.32 1.79
C LEU A 164 -1.24 2.20 3.03
N TRP A 165 -2.20 3.03 3.42
CA TRP A 165 -2.08 3.90 4.58
C TRP A 165 -2.07 3.12 5.90
N LEU A 166 -2.97 2.14 6.06
CA LEU A 166 -2.98 1.24 7.22
C LEU A 166 -1.67 0.44 7.33
N GLN A 167 -1.05 0.15 6.20
CA GLN A 167 0.23 -0.54 6.12
C GLN A 167 1.42 0.32 6.56
N ASP A 168 1.48 1.57 6.09
CA ASP A 168 2.48 2.52 6.57
C ASP A 168 2.28 2.76 8.07
N LEU A 169 1.04 2.86 8.54
CA LEU A 169 0.73 2.99 9.97
C LEU A 169 1.21 1.77 10.77
N LEU A 170 1.03 0.56 10.26
CA LEU A 170 1.51 -0.67 10.92
C LEU A 170 3.05 -0.69 11.00
N LEU A 171 3.74 -0.35 9.91
CA LEU A 171 5.19 -0.28 9.87
C LEU A 171 5.71 0.80 10.84
N TRP A 172 5.04 1.96 10.86
CA TRP A 172 5.33 3.02 11.81
C TRP A 172 5.16 2.57 13.26
N ALA A 173 4.04 1.93 13.58
CA ALA A 173 3.77 1.41 14.92
C ALA A 173 4.85 0.39 15.35
N LEU A 174 5.30 -0.44 14.42
CA LEU A 174 6.35 -1.43 14.66
C LEU A 174 7.71 -0.77 14.93
N ILE A 175 8.09 0.24 14.15
CA ILE A 175 9.31 1.03 14.38
C ILE A 175 9.22 1.80 15.71
N LEU A 176 8.07 2.41 15.98
CA LEU A 176 7.81 3.14 17.22
C LEU A 176 7.97 2.23 18.44
N LEU A 177 7.38 1.04 18.42
CA LEU A 177 7.51 0.06 19.49
C LEU A 177 8.96 -0.43 19.65
N LEU A 178 9.69 -0.62 18.56
CA LEU A 178 11.11 -1.01 18.60
C LEU A 178 11.96 0.06 19.28
N VAL A 179 11.81 1.32 18.89
CA VAL A 179 12.57 2.44 19.47
C VAL A 179 12.18 2.67 20.93
N THR A 180 10.88 2.61 21.24
CA THR A 180 10.39 2.73 22.63
C THR A 180 10.90 1.57 23.49
N GLY A 181 10.92 0.34 22.97
CA GLY A 181 11.47 -0.82 23.65
C GLY A 181 12.97 -0.71 23.91
N GLY A 182 13.73 -0.20 22.93
CA GLY A 182 15.15 0.10 23.11
C GLY A 182 15.40 1.17 24.18
N LEU A 183 14.63 2.26 24.17
CA LEU A 183 14.71 3.31 25.19
C LEU A 183 14.31 2.80 26.58
N PHE A 184 13.29 1.95 26.67
CA PHE A 184 12.88 1.31 27.92
C PHE A 184 14.01 0.46 28.50
N LEU A 185 14.66 -0.36 27.68
CA LEU A 185 15.80 -1.15 28.13
C LEU A 185 17.01 -0.29 28.47
N ALA A 186 17.23 0.83 27.79
CA ALA A 186 18.27 1.79 28.15
C ALA A 186 18.00 2.43 29.53
N VAL A 187 16.75 2.82 29.81
CA VAL A 187 16.35 3.32 31.13
C VAL A 187 16.56 2.24 32.20
N GLN A 188 16.18 0.99 31.93
CA GLN A 188 16.42 -0.13 32.85
C GLN A 188 17.91 -0.43 33.05
N MET A 189 18.73 -0.27 32.01
CA MET A 189 20.17 -0.41 32.11
C MET A 189 20.80 0.73 32.91
N LEU A 190 20.26 1.94 32.84
CA LEU A 190 20.70 3.07 33.67
C LEU A 190 20.33 2.86 35.15
N THR A 191 19.14 2.32 35.43
CA THR A 191 18.65 2.12 36.80
C THR A 191 19.10 0.81 37.43
N LYS A 192 19.47 -0.23 36.66
CA LYS A 192 19.80 -1.57 37.21
C LYS A 192 21.10 -2.16 36.67
N GLY A 193 21.70 -1.51 35.68
CA GLY A 193 22.92 -2.00 35.02
C GLY A 193 24.15 -1.98 35.91
N THR A 194 24.22 -1.08 36.90
CA THR A 194 25.33 -1.04 37.88
C THR A 194 25.35 -2.29 38.75
N SER A 195 24.18 -2.72 39.25
CA SER A 195 24.03 -3.96 40.03
C SER A 195 24.33 -5.18 39.17
N LEU A 196 23.78 -5.22 37.95
CA LEU A 196 24.09 -6.26 36.97
C LEU A 196 25.61 -6.37 36.72
N PHE A 197 26.30 -5.24 36.56
CA PHE A 197 27.74 -5.21 36.36
C PHE A 197 28.53 -5.71 37.58
N GLN A 198 28.12 -5.30 38.78
CA GLN A 198 28.76 -5.74 40.04
C GLN A 198 28.62 -7.25 40.24
N ASP A 199 27.42 -7.80 40.06
CA ASP A 199 27.21 -9.24 40.25
C ASP A 199 27.93 -10.07 39.16
N LEU A 200 28.02 -9.57 37.93
CA LEU A 200 28.83 -10.19 36.87
C LEU A 200 30.33 -10.16 37.23
N ALA A 201 30.84 -9.04 37.72
CA ALA A 201 32.23 -8.90 38.14
C ALA A 201 32.56 -9.83 39.32
N ASP A 202 31.64 -9.97 40.28
CA ASP A 202 31.80 -10.89 41.41
C ASP A 202 31.77 -12.35 40.96
N LEU A 203 30.92 -12.70 39.98
CA LEU A 203 30.84 -14.04 39.40
C LEU A 203 32.17 -14.45 38.73
N PHE A 204 32.78 -13.56 37.95
CA PHE A 204 34.10 -13.80 37.37
C PHE A 204 35.23 -13.73 38.41
N GLY A 205 35.09 -12.87 39.41
CA GLY A 205 36.02 -12.71 40.53
C GLY A 205 36.18 -13.94 41.41
N ARG A 206 35.25 -14.91 41.37
CA ARG A 206 35.38 -16.21 42.05
C ARG A 206 36.51 -17.07 41.48
N LYS A 207 36.87 -16.90 40.21
CA LYS A 207 37.89 -17.71 39.52
C LYS A 207 39.07 -16.89 38.97
N LEU A 208 38.91 -15.57 38.83
CA LEU A 208 39.87 -14.70 38.14
C LEU A 208 40.24 -13.48 38.99
N PRO A 209 41.40 -12.84 38.73
CA PRO A 209 41.78 -11.58 39.38
C PRO A 209 40.76 -10.48 39.10
N ARG A 210 40.48 -9.64 40.11
CA ARG A 210 39.51 -8.53 40.04
C ARG A 210 39.61 -7.64 38.79
N PRO A 211 40.78 -7.15 38.35
CA PRO A 211 40.85 -6.29 37.15
C PRO A 211 40.41 -7.03 35.88
N VAL A 212 40.71 -8.33 35.78
CA VAL A 212 40.28 -9.18 34.65
C VAL A 212 38.78 -9.43 34.71
N ALA A 213 38.23 -9.63 35.91
CA ALA A 213 36.79 -9.82 36.12
C ALA A 213 35.97 -8.58 35.68
N TYR A 214 36.43 -7.36 35.99
CA TYR A 214 35.76 -6.13 35.54
C TYR A 214 35.81 -5.96 34.01
N VAL A 215 36.94 -6.28 33.37
CA VAL A 215 37.06 -6.25 31.91
C VAL A 215 36.11 -7.25 31.26
N LEU A 216 36.02 -8.47 31.82
CA LEU A 216 35.10 -9.50 31.32
C LEU A 216 33.63 -9.13 31.53
N ALA A 217 33.26 -8.56 32.68
CA ALA A 217 31.91 -8.06 32.92
C ALA A 217 31.52 -6.96 31.91
N GLY A 218 32.45 -6.03 31.61
CA GLY A 218 32.25 -4.99 30.59
C GLY A 218 32.13 -5.58 29.19
N ALA A 219 32.95 -6.58 28.86
CA ALA A 219 32.89 -7.28 27.58
C ALA A 219 31.55 -8.00 27.39
N VAL A 220 30.99 -8.62 28.42
CA VAL A 220 29.66 -9.27 28.37
C VAL A 220 28.55 -8.25 28.12
N LEU A 221 28.59 -7.08 28.76
CA LEU A 221 27.58 -6.04 28.53
C LEU A 221 27.67 -5.42 27.13
N LEU A 222 28.89 -5.25 26.60
CA LEU A 222 29.14 -4.64 25.29
C LEU A 222 29.13 -5.64 24.14
N TRP A 223 29.11 -6.94 24.42
CA TRP A 223 29.13 -8.02 23.43
C TRP A 223 28.14 -7.84 22.25
N PRO A 224 26.88 -7.42 22.48
CA PRO A 224 25.90 -7.29 21.38
C PRO A 224 26.22 -6.17 20.40
N LEU A 225 26.99 -5.16 20.80
CA LEU A 225 27.42 -4.06 19.92
C LEU A 225 28.43 -4.56 18.86
N ALA A 226 29.12 -5.67 19.13
CA ALA A 226 30.05 -6.30 18.20
C ALA A 226 29.35 -7.23 17.19
N LEU A 227 28.06 -7.56 17.38
CA LEU A 227 27.33 -8.43 16.48
C LEU A 227 26.76 -7.66 15.28
N PRO A 228 26.94 -8.15 14.03
CA PRO A 228 26.43 -7.51 12.83
C PRO A 228 24.90 -7.57 12.66
N SER A 229 24.16 -8.03 13.67
CA SER A 229 22.71 -8.31 13.65
C SER A 229 21.81 -7.08 13.91
N GLY A 230 22.37 -5.89 14.03
CA GLY A 230 21.61 -4.65 14.22
C GLY A 230 20.96 -4.49 15.61
N PRO A 231 20.12 -3.45 15.81
CA PRO A 231 19.60 -3.05 17.13
C PRO A 231 18.65 -4.06 17.78
N ILE A 232 18.05 -4.96 17.00
CA ILE A 232 17.12 -6.00 17.47
C ILE A 232 17.84 -6.97 18.43
N CYS A 233 19.05 -7.39 18.09
CA CYS A 233 19.82 -8.31 18.94
C CYS A 233 20.22 -7.66 20.26
N LEU A 234 20.56 -6.38 20.25
CA LEU A 234 20.87 -5.61 21.45
C LEU A 234 19.66 -5.54 22.40
N ILE A 235 18.46 -5.28 21.86
CA ILE A 235 17.20 -5.27 22.63
C ILE A 235 16.94 -6.64 23.27
N LEU A 236 17.06 -7.73 22.51
CA LEU A 236 16.85 -9.09 23.03
C LEU A 236 17.90 -9.48 24.09
N TYR A 237 19.15 -9.14 23.87
CA TYR A 237 20.22 -9.47 24.80
C TYR A 237 20.11 -8.69 26.11
N ALA A 238 19.89 -7.37 26.03
CA ALA A 238 19.74 -6.53 27.20
C ALA A 238 18.52 -6.92 28.03
N SER A 239 17.40 -7.27 27.38
CA SER A 239 16.21 -7.75 28.09
C SER A 239 16.41 -9.10 28.79
N VAL A 240 17.18 -10.03 28.22
CA VAL A 240 17.52 -11.30 28.91
C VAL A 240 18.43 -11.06 30.11
N LEU A 241 19.46 -10.22 29.99
CA LEU A 241 20.34 -9.90 31.12
C LEU A 241 19.59 -9.20 32.26
N LEU A 242 18.72 -8.24 31.91
CA LEU A 242 17.94 -7.49 32.89
C LEU A 242 16.77 -8.30 33.49
N TRP A 243 16.40 -9.43 32.90
CA TRP A 243 15.28 -10.28 33.35
C TRP A 243 15.32 -10.61 34.86
N GLY A 244 16.52 -10.91 35.38
CA GLY A 244 16.72 -11.19 36.79
C GLY A 244 16.42 -9.98 37.69
N TYR A 245 16.78 -8.78 37.26
CA TYR A 245 16.61 -7.55 38.05
C TYR A 245 15.26 -6.87 37.79
N ALA A 246 14.55 -7.34 36.78
CA ALA A 246 13.24 -6.84 36.39
C ALA A 246 12.15 -7.27 37.40
N SER A 247 11.25 -6.33 37.71
CA SER A 247 10.01 -6.57 38.45
C SER A 247 9.01 -7.40 37.62
N THR A 248 7.92 -7.86 38.24
CA THR A 248 6.84 -8.59 37.53
C THR A 248 6.25 -7.76 36.38
N SER A 249 6.07 -6.45 36.59
CA SER A 249 5.51 -5.56 35.57
C SER A 249 6.51 -5.24 34.44
N GLU A 250 7.80 -5.17 34.74
CA GLU A 250 8.86 -5.00 33.73
C GLU A 250 9.09 -6.25 32.90
N ARG A 251 9.04 -7.44 33.53
CA ARG A 251 9.08 -8.71 32.82
C ARG A 251 7.92 -8.85 31.85
N ALA A 252 6.73 -8.39 32.22
CA ALA A 252 5.58 -8.37 31.31
C ALA A 252 5.86 -7.52 30.06
N VAL A 253 6.48 -6.35 30.21
CA VAL A 253 6.89 -5.50 29.07
C VAL A 253 7.96 -6.20 28.23
N MET A 254 8.95 -6.86 28.84
CA MET A 254 10.00 -7.60 28.13
C MET A 254 9.42 -8.78 27.32
N VAL A 255 8.50 -9.56 27.90
CA VAL A 255 7.81 -10.66 27.19
C VAL A 255 6.98 -10.11 26.03
N ALA A 256 6.26 -9.00 26.23
CA ALA A 256 5.53 -8.35 25.15
C ALA A 256 6.49 -7.94 24.02
N LEU A 257 7.63 -7.30 24.34
CA LEU A 257 8.65 -6.93 23.36
C LEU A 257 9.20 -8.15 22.61
N TRP A 258 9.46 -9.28 23.28
CA TRP A 258 9.91 -10.51 22.62
C TRP A 258 8.87 -11.10 21.67
N PHE A 259 7.60 -11.09 22.07
CA PHE A 259 6.50 -11.51 21.21
C PHE A 259 6.39 -10.62 19.97
N PHE A 260 6.42 -9.30 20.17
CA PHE A 260 6.39 -8.33 19.06
C PHE A 260 7.59 -8.47 18.13
N LEU A 261 8.81 -8.60 18.65
CA LEU A 261 10.02 -8.85 17.84
C LEU A 261 9.95 -10.18 17.09
N GLY A 262 9.36 -11.22 17.69
CA GLY A 262 9.17 -12.52 17.07
C GLY A 262 8.11 -12.51 15.96
N ALA A 263 7.01 -11.78 16.17
CA ALA A 263 5.90 -11.64 15.22
C ALA A 263 6.18 -10.63 14.10
N ALA A 264 7.02 -9.61 14.35
CA ALA A 264 7.33 -8.53 13.42
C ALA A 264 7.78 -9.03 12.03
N PRO A 265 8.76 -9.95 11.89
CA PRO A 265 9.17 -10.48 10.59
C PRO A 265 8.03 -11.20 9.84
N LEU A 266 7.13 -11.87 10.57
CA LEU A 266 5.99 -12.56 9.97
C LEU A 266 4.96 -11.54 9.44
N LEU A 267 4.65 -10.52 10.24
CA LEU A 267 3.75 -9.43 9.84
C LEU A 267 4.28 -8.69 8.62
N VAL A 268 5.58 -8.34 8.61
CA VAL A 268 6.24 -7.66 7.50
C VAL A 268 6.28 -8.54 6.24
N GLU A 269 6.50 -9.85 6.37
CA GLU A 269 6.54 -10.76 5.21
C GLU A 269 5.16 -11.02 4.61
N LEU A 270 4.15 -11.26 5.45
CA LEU A 270 2.76 -11.36 5.01
C LEU A 270 2.33 -10.09 4.26
N GLN A 271 2.76 -8.93 4.76
CA GLN A 271 2.52 -7.63 4.14
C GLN A 271 3.26 -7.49 2.80
N ARG A 272 4.57 -7.79 2.74
CA ARG A 272 5.38 -7.66 1.53
C ARG A 272 4.78 -8.40 0.35
N ARG A 273 4.28 -9.63 0.57
CA ARG A 273 3.67 -10.44 -0.49
C ARG A 273 2.40 -9.82 -1.06
N GLN A 274 1.52 -9.31 -0.21
CA GLN A 274 0.26 -8.72 -0.65
C GLN A 274 0.48 -7.38 -1.37
N VAL A 275 1.38 -6.53 -0.85
CA VAL A 275 1.73 -5.24 -1.47
C VAL A 275 2.36 -5.42 -2.82
N ALA A 276 3.33 -6.33 -2.89
CA ALA A 276 4.12 -6.47 -4.10
C ALA A 276 3.21 -6.96 -5.26
N VAL A 277 2.24 -7.85 -5.00
CA VAL A 277 1.27 -8.28 -6.04
C VAL A 277 0.31 -7.14 -6.40
N ALA A 278 -0.20 -6.40 -5.41
CA ALA A 278 -1.13 -5.29 -5.65
C ALA A 278 -0.50 -4.12 -6.42
N LEU A 279 0.75 -3.77 -6.14
CA LEU A 279 1.50 -2.72 -6.82
C LEU A 279 2.31 -3.21 -8.03
N SER A 280 2.24 -4.51 -8.34
CA SER A 280 2.86 -5.05 -9.55
C SER A 280 2.19 -4.43 -10.79
N PRO A 281 2.90 -4.30 -11.92
CA PRO A 281 2.29 -3.80 -13.15
C PRO A 281 1.00 -4.57 -13.53
N PRO A 282 0.98 -5.93 -13.47
CA PRO A 282 -0.26 -6.69 -13.64
C PRO A 282 -1.37 -6.34 -12.64
N GLY A 283 -1.02 -6.10 -11.37
CA GLY A 283 -1.94 -5.70 -10.31
C GLY A 283 -2.62 -4.36 -10.59
N LEU A 284 -1.84 -3.38 -11.04
CA LEU A 284 -2.33 -2.06 -11.44
C LEU A 284 -3.22 -2.14 -12.68
N ALA A 285 -2.83 -2.95 -13.68
CA ALA A 285 -3.62 -3.16 -14.88
C ALA A 285 -5.01 -3.73 -14.57
N MET A 286 -5.07 -4.79 -13.75
CA MET A 286 -6.35 -5.40 -13.35
C MET A 286 -7.26 -4.41 -12.62
N GLN A 287 -6.71 -3.63 -11.70
CA GLN A 287 -7.47 -2.61 -10.99
C GLN A 287 -7.93 -1.48 -11.91
N SER A 288 -7.08 -1.09 -12.86
CA SER A 288 -7.41 -0.06 -13.84
C SER A 288 -8.58 -0.48 -14.74
N ILE A 289 -8.60 -1.73 -15.19
CA ILE A 289 -9.71 -2.28 -15.97
C ILE A 289 -11.01 -2.30 -15.15
N GLN A 290 -10.96 -2.72 -13.88
CA GLN A 290 -12.12 -2.66 -12.97
C GLN A 290 -12.69 -1.25 -12.86
N ASP A 291 -11.82 -0.26 -12.73
CA ASP A 291 -12.21 1.13 -12.55
C ASP A 291 -12.43 1.88 -13.88
N HIS A 292 -12.35 1.19 -15.03
CA HIS A 292 -12.46 1.77 -16.38
C HIS A 292 -11.46 2.93 -16.60
N ARG A 293 -10.24 2.77 -16.07
CA ARG A 293 -9.15 3.73 -16.15
C ARG A 293 -8.20 3.38 -17.30
N LEU A 294 -7.83 4.39 -18.08
CA LEU A 294 -6.80 4.31 -19.11
C LEU A 294 -5.55 5.06 -18.66
N TYR A 295 -4.47 4.33 -18.41
CA TYR A 295 -3.14 4.87 -18.18
C TYR A 295 -2.17 4.34 -19.25
N GLY A 296 -1.08 5.07 -19.49
CA GLY A 296 -0.24 4.91 -20.67
C GLY A 296 0.39 3.52 -20.82
N SER A 297 0.72 2.84 -19.71
CA SER A 297 1.29 1.49 -19.74
C SER A 297 0.28 0.36 -19.56
N LEU A 298 -1.03 0.65 -19.53
CA LEU A 298 -2.09 -0.34 -19.29
C LEU A 298 -1.93 -1.62 -20.14
N PHE A 299 -1.78 -1.44 -21.46
CA PHE A 299 -1.69 -2.59 -22.36
C PHE A 299 -0.39 -3.34 -22.21
N ALA A 300 0.73 -2.65 -21.97
CA ALA A 300 2.02 -3.27 -21.70
C ALA A 300 1.97 -4.14 -20.43
N ASP A 301 1.31 -3.63 -19.39
CA ASP A 301 1.16 -4.31 -18.10
C ASP A 301 0.23 -5.52 -18.18
N LEU A 302 -0.82 -5.46 -19.00
CA LEU A 302 -1.62 -6.63 -19.39
C LEU A 302 -0.79 -7.65 -20.19
N GLY A 303 0.14 -7.19 -21.00
CA GLY A 303 1.12 -8.02 -21.69
C GLY A 303 2.04 -8.77 -20.72
N VAL A 304 2.52 -8.09 -19.68
CA VAL A 304 3.27 -8.71 -18.58
C VAL A 304 2.41 -9.75 -17.86
N LEU A 305 1.14 -9.44 -17.57
CA LEU A 305 0.22 -10.39 -16.94
C LEU A 305 0.09 -11.68 -17.77
N ARG A 306 -0.13 -11.55 -19.08
CA ARG A 306 -0.20 -12.68 -20.02
C ARG A 306 1.11 -13.48 -20.04
N GLY A 307 2.26 -12.81 -20.01
CA GLY A 307 3.57 -13.46 -20.02
C GLY A 307 3.89 -14.20 -18.72
N VAL A 308 3.43 -13.68 -17.58
CA VAL A 308 3.65 -14.32 -16.27
C VAL A 308 2.70 -15.51 -16.07
N LEU A 309 1.46 -15.41 -16.54
CA LEU A 309 0.41 -16.43 -16.39
C LEU A 309 -0.16 -16.89 -17.76
N PRO A 310 0.65 -17.51 -18.64
CA PRO A 310 0.22 -17.83 -20.01
C PRO A 310 -0.86 -18.91 -20.12
N GLN A 311 -0.96 -19.79 -19.13
CA GLN A 311 -1.91 -20.91 -19.11
C GLN A 311 -3.18 -20.61 -18.31
N SER A 312 -3.27 -19.43 -17.67
CA SER A 312 -4.42 -19.07 -16.83
C SER A 312 -5.67 -18.82 -17.67
N VAL A 313 -6.72 -19.60 -17.42
CA VAL A 313 -8.03 -19.40 -18.07
C VAL A 313 -8.64 -18.07 -17.66
N ALA A 314 -8.49 -17.69 -16.39
CA ALA A 314 -8.95 -16.41 -15.86
C ALA A 314 -8.29 -15.21 -16.57
N VAL A 315 -6.97 -15.27 -16.82
CA VAL A 315 -6.27 -14.22 -17.58
C VAL A 315 -6.72 -14.16 -19.03
N LYS A 316 -6.91 -15.32 -19.69
CA LYS A 316 -7.45 -15.34 -21.06
C LYS A 316 -8.83 -14.71 -21.14
N GLN A 317 -9.71 -15.01 -20.18
CA GLN A 317 -11.05 -14.44 -20.10
C GLN A 317 -10.99 -12.92 -19.85
N LEU A 318 -10.13 -12.46 -18.93
CA LEU A 318 -9.94 -11.02 -18.70
C LEU A 318 -9.44 -10.28 -19.95
N LEU A 319 -8.50 -10.86 -20.70
CA LEU A 319 -8.02 -10.28 -21.95
C LEU A 319 -9.12 -10.27 -23.02
N ALA A 320 -9.96 -11.30 -23.08
CA ALA A 320 -11.12 -11.34 -23.96
C ALA A 320 -12.11 -10.20 -23.66
N ASP A 321 -12.42 -9.96 -22.37
CA ASP A 321 -13.25 -8.85 -21.91
C ASP A 321 -12.64 -7.49 -22.32
N VAL A 322 -11.31 -7.34 -22.22
CA VAL A 322 -10.59 -6.13 -22.64
C VAL A 322 -10.72 -5.93 -24.15
N HIS A 323 -10.44 -6.95 -24.96
CA HIS A 323 -10.61 -6.86 -26.41
C HIS A 323 -12.06 -6.56 -26.81
N ARG A 324 -13.03 -7.15 -26.12
CA ARG A 324 -14.46 -6.84 -26.30
C ARG A 324 -14.75 -5.37 -26.03
N THR A 325 -14.24 -4.85 -24.92
CA THR A 325 -14.42 -3.44 -24.51
C THR A 325 -13.78 -2.47 -25.52
N LEU A 326 -12.67 -2.86 -26.14
CA LEU A 326 -12.01 -2.15 -27.23
C LEU A 326 -12.67 -2.35 -28.61
N ASN A 327 -13.83 -3.02 -28.67
CA ASN A 327 -14.54 -3.36 -29.91
C ASN A 327 -13.74 -4.26 -30.88
N GLN A 328 -12.74 -4.98 -30.37
CA GLN A 328 -11.89 -5.92 -31.11
C GLN A 328 -12.47 -7.34 -31.06
N TRP A 329 -13.69 -7.47 -31.58
CA TRP A 329 -14.53 -8.65 -31.48
C TRP A 329 -13.89 -9.95 -32.00
N ASP A 330 -13.10 -9.89 -33.07
CA ASP A 330 -12.46 -11.10 -33.62
C ASP A 330 -11.35 -11.65 -32.70
N LEU A 331 -10.58 -10.77 -32.05
CA LEU A 331 -9.58 -11.15 -31.04
C LEU A 331 -10.27 -11.67 -29.77
N ALA A 332 -11.32 -10.99 -29.30
CA ALA A 332 -12.10 -11.40 -28.15
C ALA A 332 -12.68 -12.81 -28.36
N ARG A 333 -13.30 -13.07 -29.53
CA ARG A 333 -13.86 -14.38 -29.90
C ARG A 333 -12.83 -15.50 -29.85
N ALA A 334 -11.63 -15.26 -30.38
CA ALA A 334 -10.57 -16.27 -30.37
C ALA A 334 -10.18 -16.67 -28.93
N LEU A 335 -10.10 -15.70 -28.02
CA LEU A 335 -9.82 -15.96 -26.60
C LEU A 335 -10.99 -16.63 -25.89
N TYR A 336 -12.25 -16.22 -26.14
CA TYR A 336 -13.42 -16.88 -25.55
C TYR A 336 -13.53 -18.35 -25.97
N LYS A 337 -13.19 -18.69 -27.23
CA LYS A 337 -13.11 -20.10 -27.66
C LYS A 337 -12.10 -20.89 -26.84
N GLN A 338 -10.91 -20.34 -26.60
CA GLN A 338 -9.91 -20.99 -25.74
C GLN A 338 -10.37 -21.12 -24.28
N VAL A 339 -11.16 -20.17 -23.78
CA VAL A 339 -11.77 -20.27 -22.44
C VAL A 339 -12.75 -21.44 -22.42
N LEU A 340 -13.60 -21.59 -23.44
CA LEU A 340 -14.58 -22.68 -23.54
C LEU A 340 -13.96 -24.05 -23.82
N GLU A 341 -12.79 -24.11 -24.45
CA GLU A 341 -12.01 -25.36 -24.58
C GLU A 341 -11.58 -25.88 -23.20
N ALA A 342 -11.24 -24.99 -22.26
CA ALA A 342 -10.86 -25.36 -20.89
C ALA A 342 -12.06 -25.48 -19.95
N GLU A 343 -13.08 -24.63 -20.13
CA GLU A 343 -14.27 -24.53 -19.29
C GLU A 343 -15.54 -24.49 -20.18
N PRO A 344 -16.03 -25.65 -20.69
CA PRO A 344 -17.15 -25.69 -21.63
C PRO A 344 -18.46 -25.11 -21.10
N SER A 345 -18.62 -25.07 -19.77
CA SER A 345 -19.79 -24.51 -19.07
C SER A 345 -19.53 -23.09 -18.54
N ASN A 346 -18.59 -22.33 -19.09
CA ASN A 346 -18.38 -20.93 -18.69
C ASN A 346 -19.49 -20.05 -19.28
N ALA A 347 -20.53 -19.78 -18.47
CA ALA A 347 -21.70 -19.03 -18.89
C ALA A 347 -21.38 -17.62 -19.42
N ALA A 348 -20.40 -16.93 -18.82
CA ALA A 348 -20.00 -15.60 -19.28
C ALA A 348 -19.38 -15.66 -20.69
N ALA A 349 -18.41 -16.56 -20.92
CA ALA A 349 -17.80 -16.72 -22.24
C ALA A 349 -18.82 -17.17 -23.32
N LEU A 350 -19.81 -18.00 -22.95
CA LEU A 350 -20.92 -18.37 -23.85
C LEU A 350 -21.81 -17.17 -24.19
N ILE A 351 -22.11 -16.31 -23.21
CA ILE A 351 -22.85 -15.06 -23.46
C ILE A 351 -22.04 -14.15 -24.39
N ASP A 352 -20.76 -13.92 -24.12
CA ASP A 352 -19.94 -13.02 -24.95
C ASP A 352 -19.77 -13.53 -26.41
N LEU A 353 -19.75 -14.86 -26.64
CA LEU A 353 -19.81 -15.43 -27.99
C LEU A 353 -21.18 -15.27 -28.64
N GLY A 354 -22.25 -15.35 -27.85
CA GLY A 354 -23.60 -15.02 -28.29
C GLY A 354 -23.72 -13.55 -28.70
N ASP A 355 -23.16 -12.64 -27.89
CA ASP A 355 -23.12 -11.19 -28.15
C ASP A 355 -22.36 -10.90 -29.46
N TYR A 356 -21.21 -11.55 -29.67
CA TYR A 356 -20.48 -11.47 -30.95
C TYR A 356 -21.37 -11.84 -32.14
N SER A 357 -22.08 -12.96 -32.04
CA SER A 357 -22.92 -13.48 -33.12
C SER A 357 -24.12 -12.56 -33.37
N PHE A 358 -24.72 -12.05 -32.30
CA PHE A 358 -25.81 -11.08 -32.34
C PHE A 358 -25.38 -9.79 -33.05
N LEU A 359 -24.20 -9.25 -32.73
CA LEU A 359 -23.67 -8.04 -33.36
C LEU A 359 -23.33 -8.22 -34.84
N LYS A 360 -23.03 -9.46 -35.27
CA LYS A 360 -22.84 -9.83 -36.68
C LYS A 360 -24.17 -10.08 -37.42
N GLY A 361 -25.30 -10.06 -36.72
CA GLY A 361 -26.62 -10.39 -37.27
C GLY A 361 -26.89 -11.89 -37.41
N ASP A 362 -25.98 -12.76 -36.92
CA ASP A 362 -26.22 -14.20 -36.84
C ASP A 362 -26.98 -14.53 -35.55
N PHE A 363 -28.28 -14.23 -35.58
CA PHE A 363 -29.16 -14.46 -34.44
C PHE A 363 -29.32 -15.96 -34.12
N SER A 364 -29.13 -16.84 -35.11
CA SER A 364 -29.24 -18.29 -34.92
C SER A 364 -28.12 -18.81 -34.00
N SER A 365 -26.86 -18.45 -34.29
CA SER A 365 -25.71 -18.78 -33.45
C SER A 365 -25.78 -18.07 -32.10
N ALA A 366 -26.31 -16.85 -32.06
CA ALA A 366 -26.53 -16.11 -30.82
C ALA A 366 -27.49 -16.85 -29.89
N ILE A 367 -28.65 -17.26 -30.40
CA ILE A 367 -29.66 -18.04 -29.66
C ILE A 367 -29.03 -19.32 -29.10
N GLN A 368 -28.29 -20.08 -29.93
CA GLN A 368 -27.65 -21.31 -29.47
C GLN A 368 -26.67 -21.05 -28.31
N SER A 369 -25.82 -20.02 -28.44
CA SER A 369 -24.82 -19.67 -27.43
C SER A 369 -25.48 -19.23 -26.12
N TYR A 370 -26.53 -18.40 -26.19
CA TYR A 370 -27.25 -17.97 -24.99
C TYR A 370 -28.07 -19.10 -24.35
N GLN A 371 -28.62 -20.06 -25.13
CA GLN A 371 -29.28 -21.25 -24.57
C GLN A 371 -28.29 -22.12 -23.78
N GLN A 372 -27.08 -22.31 -24.32
CA GLN A 372 -26.00 -22.99 -23.61
C GLN A 372 -25.61 -22.23 -22.34
N ALA A 373 -25.49 -20.90 -22.41
CA ALA A 373 -25.20 -20.08 -21.23
C ALA A 373 -26.29 -20.19 -20.15
N ALA A 374 -27.57 -20.16 -20.54
CA ALA A 374 -28.70 -20.32 -19.63
C ALA A 374 -28.74 -21.72 -18.99
N THR A 375 -28.19 -22.73 -19.67
CA THR A 375 -28.04 -24.09 -19.11
C THR A 375 -26.86 -24.16 -18.15
N ALA A 376 -25.75 -23.49 -18.48
CA ALA A 376 -24.53 -23.45 -17.68
C ALA A 376 -24.71 -22.68 -16.36
N ASP A 377 -25.46 -21.57 -16.37
CA ASP A 377 -25.84 -20.82 -15.18
C ASP A 377 -27.35 -20.50 -15.18
N PRO A 378 -28.20 -21.43 -14.67
CA PRO A 378 -29.65 -21.26 -14.67
C PRO A 378 -30.17 -20.11 -13.79
N ARG A 379 -29.33 -19.53 -12.92
CA ARG A 379 -29.72 -18.46 -12.00
C ARG A 379 -29.39 -17.08 -12.54
N ASN A 380 -28.70 -17.00 -13.67
CA ASN A 380 -28.27 -15.73 -14.23
C ASN A 380 -29.33 -15.14 -15.15
N PRO A 381 -29.87 -13.94 -14.86
CA PRO A 381 -30.88 -13.29 -15.70
C PRO A 381 -30.33 -12.80 -17.05
N ALA A 382 -29.01 -12.68 -17.22
CA ALA A 382 -28.40 -12.12 -18.44
C ALA A 382 -28.61 -13.02 -19.67
N ALA A 383 -28.42 -14.33 -19.55
CA ALA A 383 -28.62 -15.27 -20.66
C ALA A 383 -30.07 -15.30 -21.18
N PRO A 384 -31.13 -15.46 -20.35
CA PRO A 384 -32.51 -15.40 -20.83
C PRO A 384 -32.90 -14.00 -21.31
N TYR A 385 -32.32 -12.92 -20.77
CA TYR A 385 -32.53 -11.58 -21.29
C TYR A 385 -31.96 -11.43 -22.70
N ASN A 386 -30.68 -11.80 -22.93
CA ASN A 386 -30.06 -11.73 -24.26
C ASN A 386 -30.73 -12.68 -25.26
N LEU A 387 -31.24 -13.85 -24.80
CA LEU A 387 -32.11 -14.70 -25.62
C LEU A 387 -33.35 -13.96 -26.10
N SER A 388 -34.03 -13.23 -25.20
CA SER A 388 -35.22 -12.47 -25.59
C SER A 388 -34.89 -11.41 -26.65
N GLN A 389 -33.72 -10.78 -26.58
CA GLN A 389 -33.27 -9.82 -27.58
C GLN A 389 -32.98 -10.49 -28.93
N ALA A 390 -32.29 -11.64 -28.92
CA ALA A 390 -32.04 -12.41 -30.15
C ALA A 390 -33.32 -12.97 -30.79
N TYR A 391 -34.28 -13.42 -29.98
CA TYR A 391 -35.60 -13.81 -30.48
C TYR A 391 -36.40 -12.63 -31.04
N SER A 392 -36.28 -11.45 -30.42
CA SER A 392 -36.90 -10.23 -30.94
C SER A 392 -36.38 -9.87 -32.33
N GLU A 393 -35.06 -9.90 -32.52
CA GLU A 393 -34.43 -9.57 -33.82
C GLU A 393 -34.66 -10.65 -34.88
N SER A 394 -34.95 -11.89 -34.47
CA SER A 394 -35.32 -13.00 -35.36
C SER A 394 -36.84 -13.16 -35.54
N TYR A 395 -37.65 -12.21 -35.08
CA TYR A 395 -39.12 -12.19 -35.17
C TYR A 395 -39.85 -13.38 -34.51
N ASN A 396 -39.18 -14.05 -33.57
CA ASN A 396 -39.71 -15.18 -32.79
C ASN A 396 -40.37 -14.67 -31.49
N PHE A 397 -41.54 -14.04 -31.62
CA PHE A 397 -42.16 -13.28 -30.53
C PHE A 397 -42.67 -14.15 -29.36
N ASP A 398 -43.00 -15.43 -29.59
CA ASP A 398 -43.49 -16.31 -28.54
C ASP A 398 -42.35 -16.73 -27.59
N GLU A 399 -41.23 -17.15 -28.17
CA GLU A 399 -39.99 -17.47 -27.46
C GLU A 399 -39.40 -16.23 -26.79
N GLN A 400 -39.47 -15.07 -27.44
CA GLN A 400 -39.04 -13.79 -26.87
C GLN A 400 -39.77 -13.51 -25.56
N ARG A 401 -41.12 -13.58 -25.55
CA ARG A 401 -41.92 -13.34 -24.33
C ARG A 401 -41.58 -14.34 -23.23
N GLY A 402 -41.40 -15.61 -23.60
CA GLY A 402 -41.00 -16.66 -22.66
C GLY A 402 -39.63 -16.41 -22.03
N ALA A 403 -38.63 -16.06 -22.84
CA ALA A 403 -37.27 -15.78 -22.39
C ALA A 403 -37.21 -14.52 -21.51
N LEU A 404 -37.90 -13.44 -21.90
CA LEU A 404 -37.98 -12.21 -21.11
C LEU A 404 -38.64 -12.46 -19.75
N LYS A 405 -39.75 -13.21 -19.72
CA LYS A 405 -40.42 -13.57 -18.47
C LYS A 405 -39.47 -14.34 -17.54
N ARG A 406 -38.73 -15.34 -18.06
CA ARG A 406 -37.74 -16.06 -17.25
C ARG A 406 -36.65 -15.15 -16.69
N ALA A 407 -36.16 -14.19 -17.49
CA ALA A 407 -35.17 -13.23 -17.00
C ALA A 407 -35.73 -12.37 -15.85
N GLN A 408 -36.98 -11.92 -15.98
CA GLN A 408 -37.67 -11.13 -14.95
C GLN A 408 -37.97 -11.94 -13.69
N ASP A 409 -38.34 -13.22 -13.83
CA ASP A 409 -38.57 -14.13 -12.71
C ASP A 409 -37.28 -14.38 -11.90
N LEU A 410 -36.11 -14.32 -12.54
CA LEU A 410 -34.80 -14.44 -11.89
C LEU A 410 -34.37 -13.15 -11.18
N ASP A 411 -34.48 -12.00 -11.83
CA ASP A 411 -34.13 -10.70 -11.25
C ASP A 411 -34.88 -9.55 -11.96
N LEU A 412 -36.09 -9.27 -11.49
CA LEU A 412 -36.93 -8.20 -12.04
C LEU A 412 -36.25 -6.83 -11.98
N ALA A 413 -35.57 -6.51 -10.89
CA ALA A 413 -34.97 -5.20 -10.69
C ALA A 413 -33.82 -4.96 -11.68
N ARG A 414 -32.96 -5.96 -11.86
CA ARG A 414 -31.84 -5.89 -12.80
C ARG A 414 -32.30 -5.89 -14.26
N VAL A 415 -33.27 -6.73 -14.62
CA VAL A 415 -33.83 -6.73 -15.99
C VAL A 415 -34.51 -5.40 -16.30
N LYS A 416 -35.28 -4.84 -15.35
CA LYS A 416 -35.88 -3.52 -15.52
C LYS A 416 -34.82 -2.45 -15.73
N TYR A 417 -33.73 -2.47 -14.96
CA TYR A 417 -32.61 -1.55 -15.17
C TYR A 417 -32.03 -1.62 -16.59
N TRP A 418 -31.86 -2.83 -17.14
CA TRP A 418 -31.38 -3.02 -18.52
C TRP A 418 -32.35 -2.52 -19.57
N MET A 419 -33.65 -2.72 -19.36
CA MET A 419 -34.69 -2.22 -20.27
C MET A 419 -34.79 -0.69 -20.24
N ASP A 420 -34.66 -0.08 -19.05
CA ASP A 420 -34.76 1.37 -18.86
C ASP A 420 -33.47 2.10 -19.34
N ASN A 421 -32.34 1.39 -19.41
CA ASN A 421 -31.04 1.94 -19.82
C ASN A 421 -30.38 1.11 -20.93
N PRO A 422 -30.90 1.11 -22.16
CA PRO A 422 -30.37 0.33 -23.26
C PRO A 422 -29.07 0.98 -23.81
N GLN A 423 -27.97 0.89 -23.06
CA GLN A 423 -26.65 1.30 -23.54
C GLN A 423 -26.11 0.35 -24.63
N GLN A 424 -26.49 -0.92 -24.55
CA GLN A 424 -26.20 -1.97 -25.54
C GLN A 424 -27.46 -2.80 -25.77
N ARG A 425 -27.64 -3.32 -27.00
CA ARG A 425 -28.79 -4.17 -27.34
C ARG A 425 -28.79 -5.51 -26.60
N VAL A 426 -27.62 -5.96 -26.16
CA VAL A 426 -27.39 -7.17 -25.37
C VAL A 426 -26.54 -6.83 -24.16
N VAL A 427 -26.67 -7.60 -23.08
CA VAL A 427 -25.96 -7.36 -21.82
C VAL A 427 -24.77 -8.30 -21.72
N ALA A 428 -23.57 -7.73 -21.73
CA ALA A 428 -22.34 -8.49 -21.47
C ALA A 428 -22.11 -8.68 -19.96
N LEU A 429 -21.50 -9.80 -19.59
CA LEU A 429 -21.07 -10.05 -18.22
C LEU A 429 -19.59 -9.66 -18.02
N PRO A 430 -19.21 -9.12 -16.85
CA PRO A 430 -17.82 -8.87 -16.52
C PRO A 430 -17.12 -10.18 -16.08
N GLY A 431 -17.09 -11.18 -16.96
CA GLY A 431 -16.67 -12.55 -16.65
C GLY A 431 -15.22 -12.64 -16.14
N GLY A 432 -14.27 -12.13 -16.91
CA GLY A 432 -12.86 -12.10 -16.55
C GLY A 432 -12.56 -11.12 -15.42
N ILE A 433 -13.26 -9.98 -15.37
CA ILE A 433 -13.14 -9.02 -14.26
C ILE A 433 -13.54 -9.65 -12.91
N ASN A 434 -14.59 -10.46 -12.88
CA ASN A 434 -15.03 -11.18 -11.68
C ASN A 434 -14.00 -12.22 -11.20
N ARG A 435 -13.09 -12.66 -12.08
CA ARG A 435 -12.01 -13.62 -11.76
C ARG A 435 -10.72 -12.94 -11.31
N ILE A 436 -10.66 -11.61 -11.18
CA ILE A 436 -9.46 -10.92 -10.66
C ILE A 436 -8.96 -11.47 -9.31
N PRO A 437 -9.81 -11.88 -8.33
CA PRO A 437 -9.34 -12.53 -7.11
C PRO A 437 -8.64 -13.87 -7.35
N GLU A 438 -9.04 -14.62 -8.37
CA GLU A 438 -8.37 -15.85 -8.83
C GLU A 438 -7.01 -15.53 -9.44
N ILE A 439 -6.96 -14.56 -10.37
CA ILE A 439 -5.72 -14.11 -11.02
C ILE A 439 -4.71 -13.62 -9.96
N ARG A 440 -5.15 -12.87 -8.95
CA ARG A 440 -4.28 -12.41 -7.85
C ARG A 440 -3.69 -13.57 -7.06
N ARG A 441 -4.46 -14.64 -6.82
CA ARG A 441 -3.97 -15.85 -6.13
C ARG A 441 -2.94 -16.60 -6.96
N GLU A 442 -3.19 -16.77 -8.26
CA GLU A 442 -2.24 -17.40 -9.19
C GLU A 442 -0.94 -16.60 -9.31
N LEU A 443 -1.04 -15.27 -9.40
CA LEU A 443 0.12 -14.38 -9.48
C LEU A 443 0.97 -14.47 -8.20
N ALA A 444 0.33 -14.48 -7.02
CA ALA A 444 1.01 -14.65 -5.75
C ALA A 444 1.71 -16.02 -5.64
N ALA A 445 1.08 -17.09 -6.14
CA ALA A 445 1.66 -18.43 -6.15
C ALA A 445 2.88 -18.53 -7.10
N ASN A 446 2.81 -17.93 -8.28
CA ASN A 446 3.93 -17.88 -9.23
C ASN A 446 5.14 -17.14 -8.65
N TRP A 447 4.91 -16.02 -7.98
CA TRP A 447 5.95 -15.26 -7.31
C TRP A 447 6.62 -16.03 -6.17
N ALA A 448 5.84 -16.72 -5.34
CA ALA A 448 6.39 -17.60 -4.31
C ALA A 448 7.27 -18.71 -4.93
N GLY A 449 6.87 -19.28 -6.07
CA GLY A 449 7.66 -20.28 -6.79
C GLY A 449 8.98 -19.74 -7.36
N ARG A 450 9.04 -18.47 -7.76
CA ARG A 450 10.28 -17.81 -8.22
C ARG A 450 11.24 -17.50 -7.07
N GLU A 451 10.75 -17.03 -5.93
CA GLU A 451 11.59 -16.80 -4.73
C GLU A 451 12.17 -18.12 -4.18
N VAL A 452 11.43 -19.24 -4.25
CA VAL A 452 11.91 -20.56 -3.80
C VAL A 452 13.02 -21.12 -4.71
N ARG A 453 13.01 -20.80 -6.01
CA ARG A 453 14.08 -21.23 -6.94
C ARG A 453 15.41 -20.49 -6.76
N SER A 454 15.42 -19.36 -6.06
CA SER A 454 16.65 -18.62 -5.70
C SER A 454 17.41 -19.16 -4.47
N GLY A 455 17.06 -20.34 -3.92
CA GLY A 455 17.87 -21.08 -2.93
C GLY A 455 17.10 -21.46 -1.64
N PRO A 456 17.56 -22.47 -0.86
CA PRO A 456 16.95 -22.81 0.43
C PRO A 456 17.21 -21.71 1.47
N PRO A 457 16.34 -21.55 2.48
CA PRO A 457 15.53 -20.33 2.53
C PRO A 457 15.95 -19.38 3.66
N GLU A 458 15.67 -18.09 3.49
CA GLU A 458 15.57 -17.12 4.60
C GLU A 458 14.56 -17.55 5.68
N VAL A 459 13.86 -18.67 5.52
CA VAL A 459 12.99 -19.31 6.52
C VAL A 459 13.77 -20.07 7.59
N LEU A 460 14.98 -20.58 7.36
CA LEU A 460 15.86 -20.96 8.50
C LEU A 460 16.25 -19.72 9.32
N ARG A 461 16.05 -18.51 8.76
CA ARG A 461 16.27 -17.20 9.38
C ARG A 461 14.99 -16.58 9.98
N ARG A 462 13.78 -17.08 9.64
CA ARG A 462 12.47 -16.52 10.05
C ARG A 462 11.53 -17.49 10.78
N GLY A 463 11.54 -18.79 10.47
CA GLY A 463 10.83 -19.82 11.26
C GLY A 463 11.45 -20.02 12.66
N LEU A 464 12.69 -19.56 12.81
CA LEU A 464 13.36 -19.46 14.09
C LEU A 464 12.83 -18.31 14.96
N SER A 465 12.10 -17.28 14.51
CA SER A 465 11.86 -16.10 15.37
C SER A 465 10.95 -16.35 16.58
N MET A 466 9.86 -17.12 16.42
CA MET A 466 8.99 -17.51 17.54
C MET A 466 9.60 -18.62 18.39
N LEU A 467 10.29 -19.59 17.78
CA LEU A 467 11.02 -20.63 18.52
C LEU A 467 12.23 -20.05 19.26
N PHE A 468 12.84 -18.98 18.74
CA PHE A 468 13.93 -18.23 19.34
C PHE A 468 13.41 -17.30 20.43
N SER A 469 12.26 -16.64 20.27
CA SER A 469 11.64 -15.91 21.38
C SER A 469 11.19 -16.86 22.50
N LEU A 470 10.62 -18.02 22.16
CA LEU A 470 10.31 -19.10 23.11
C LEU A 470 11.60 -19.64 23.76
N GLY A 471 12.67 -19.80 22.98
CA GLY A 471 13.99 -20.20 23.45
C GLY A 471 14.61 -19.17 24.39
N LEU A 472 14.47 -17.86 24.12
CA LEU A 472 14.90 -16.78 25.00
C LEU A 472 14.07 -16.75 26.29
N VAL A 473 12.76 -17.01 26.21
CA VAL A 473 11.90 -17.18 27.39
C VAL A 473 12.37 -18.39 28.21
N LEU A 474 12.70 -19.51 27.58
CA LEU A 474 13.23 -20.70 28.25
C LEU A 474 14.62 -20.46 28.86
N ILE A 475 15.50 -19.72 28.17
CA ILE A 475 16.81 -19.30 28.71
C ILE A 475 16.63 -18.34 29.89
N ALA A 476 15.72 -17.37 29.79
CA ALA A 476 15.40 -16.45 30.88
C ALA A 476 14.77 -17.17 32.07
N LEU A 477 13.91 -18.16 31.83
CA LEU A 477 13.28 -18.99 32.86
C LEU A 477 14.29 -19.92 33.52
N THR A 478 15.20 -20.53 32.74
CA THR A 478 16.28 -21.38 33.28
C THR A 478 17.29 -20.57 34.07
N LEU A 479 17.69 -19.37 33.60
CA LEU A 479 18.51 -18.43 34.37
C LEU A 479 17.79 -17.99 35.67
N HIS A 480 16.48 -17.79 35.63
CA HIS A 480 15.67 -17.44 36.79
C HIS A 480 15.58 -18.60 37.81
N LEU A 481 15.40 -19.84 37.34
CA LEU A 481 15.34 -21.03 38.19
C LEU A 481 16.70 -21.43 38.75
N ALA A 482 17.76 -21.33 37.93
CA ALA A 482 19.14 -21.53 38.34
C ALA A 482 19.61 -20.49 39.37
N ARG A 483 18.88 -19.40 39.56
CA ARG A 483 19.21 -18.30 40.48
C ARG A 483 19.10 -18.67 41.97
N ARG A 484 18.23 -19.62 42.33
CA ARG A 484 18.02 -20.04 43.73
C ARG A 484 19.28 -20.57 44.43
N PRO A 485 20.16 -21.37 43.78
CA PRO A 485 21.41 -21.82 44.39
C PRO A 485 22.59 -20.82 44.37
N PHE A 486 22.56 -19.72 43.60
CA PHE A 486 23.75 -18.86 43.40
C PHE A 486 23.85 -17.61 44.31
N GLY A 487 22.93 -17.43 45.27
CA GLY A 487 23.06 -16.44 46.35
C GLY A 487 22.80 -14.99 45.94
N TYR A 488 21.92 -14.77 44.97
CA TYR A 488 21.43 -13.44 44.59
C TYR A 488 20.46 -12.89 45.65
N ARG A 489 20.73 -11.71 46.22
CA ARG A 489 19.81 -11.06 47.18
C ARG A 489 18.54 -10.59 46.46
N GLU A 490 17.39 -10.97 47.00
CA GLU A 490 16.07 -10.89 46.34
C GLU A 490 15.43 -9.49 46.35
N GLN A 491 16.10 -8.47 46.88
CA GLN A 491 15.48 -7.16 47.09
C GLN A 491 15.55 -6.28 45.82
N ALA A 492 14.82 -6.63 44.78
CA ALA A 492 14.71 -5.80 43.57
C ALA A 492 14.04 -4.43 43.81
N ALA A 493 13.51 -4.17 45.01
CA ALA A 493 12.86 -2.91 45.39
C ALA A 493 13.73 -1.97 46.25
N GLU A 494 14.85 -2.42 46.84
CA GLU A 494 15.64 -1.59 47.79
C GLU A 494 17.02 -1.16 47.24
N VAL A 495 17.29 -1.33 45.94
CA VAL A 495 18.68 -1.27 45.42
C VAL A 495 19.09 0.10 44.85
N PHE A 496 18.15 1.02 44.64
CA PHE A 496 18.45 2.43 44.44
C PHE A 496 17.79 3.24 45.56
N PRO A 497 18.51 4.11 46.29
CA PRO A 497 17.86 5.00 47.25
C PRO A 497 16.83 5.83 46.48
N GLU A 498 15.60 5.95 47.01
CA GLU A 498 14.61 6.89 46.48
C GLU A 498 15.28 8.25 46.26
N GLY A 499 15.27 8.76 45.02
CA GLY A 499 15.85 10.07 44.69
C GLY A 499 17.29 10.08 44.16
N ALA A 500 17.80 8.99 43.59
CA ALA A 500 19.11 8.99 42.91
C ALA A 500 19.21 9.97 41.74
N PHE A 501 18.07 10.27 41.09
CA PHE A 501 17.95 11.39 40.17
C PHE A 501 17.37 12.62 40.87
N ASP A 502 18.08 13.75 40.75
CA ASP A 502 17.56 15.06 41.15
C ASP A 502 16.22 15.35 40.42
N ARG A 503 15.43 16.27 40.97
CA ARG A 503 14.09 16.67 40.48
C ARG A 503 14.04 16.90 38.98
N TRP A 504 15.07 17.53 38.43
CA TRP A 504 15.17 17.81 37.00
C TRP A 504 15.44 16.55 36.18
N GLY A 505 16.20 15.59 36.72
CA GLY A 505 16.41 14.28 36.10
C GLY A 505 15.11 13.48 36.00
N ARG A 506 14.30 13.45 37.06
CA ARG A 506 12.99 12.75 37.08
C ARG A 506 11.95 13.42 36.17
N ALA A 507 11.96 14.74 36.08
CA ALA A 507 11.06 15.49 35.20
C ALA A 507 11.44 15.37 33.72
N LEU A 508 12.74 15.43 33.38
CA LEU A 508 13.22 15.48 31.99
C LEU A 508 13.47 14.10 31.37
N LEU A 509 13.69 13.04 32.16
CA LEU A 509 13.87 11.68 31.66
C LEU A 509 12.58 10.86 31.84
N PRO A 510 11.82 10.61 30.76
CA PRO A 510 10.59 9.85 30.86
C PRO A 510 10.84 8.42 31.31
N GLY A 511 9.96 7.90 32.18
CA GLY A 511 10.01 6.51 32.65
C GLY A 511 11.04 6.17 33.73
N VAL A 512 11.99 7.05 34.09
CA VAL A 512 13.00 6.80 35.13
C VAL A 512 12.38 6.64 36.52
N ALA A 513 11.57 7.59 36.98
CA ALA A 513 10.90 7.51 38.29
C ALA A 513 10.04 6.23 38.43
N SER A 514 9.34 5.85 37.36
CA SER A 514 8.56 4.60 37.36
C SER A 514 9.45 3.34 37.33
N ALA A 515 10.64 3.41 36.74
CA ALA A 515 11.59 2.29 36.72
C ALA A 515 12.28 2.10 38.08
N GLU A 516 12.52 3.18 38.84
CA GLU A 516 13.04 3.12 40.22
C GLU A 516 12.09 2.33 41.14
N VAL A 517 10.78 2.57 41.02
CA VAL A 517 9.73 1.88 41.79
C VAL A 517 9.39 0.50 41.20
N GLY A 518 9.98 0.12 40.07
CA GLY A 518 9.71 -1.15 39.40
C GLY A 518 8.35 -1.23 38.69
N GLU A 519 7.76 -0.10 38.32
CA GLU A 519 6.52 0.00 37.52
C GLU A 519 6.82 0.02 36.02
N GLY A 520 7.18 -1.14 35.46
CA GLY A 520 7.62 -1.29 34.08
C GLY A 520 6.62 -0.81 33.02
N VAL A 521 5.33 -1.09 33.21
CA VAL A 521 4.28 -0.67 32.26
C VAL A 521 4.16 0.87 32.23
N ARG A 522 4.20 1.53 33.40
CA ARG A 522 4.15 2.99 33.46
C ARG A 522 5.42 3.62 32.88
N SER A 523 6.58 2.99 33.13
CA SER A 523 7.85 3.41 32.54
C SER A 523 7.83 3.35 31.01
N PHE A 524 7.33 2.25 30.43
CA PHE A 524 7.20 2.09 28.98
C PHE A 524 6.22 3.10 28.37
N LEU A 525 5.05 3.29 28.97
CA LEU A 525 4.05 4.27 28.48
C LEU A 525 4.56 5.71 28.56
N ALA A 526 5.33 6.05 29.59
CA ALA A 526 5.96 7.36 29.72
C ALA A 526 6.99 7.64 28.62
N LEU A 527 7.61 6.60 28.05
CA LEU A 527 8.52 6.71 26.90
C LEU A 527 7.78 6.72 25.56
N LEU A 528 6.66 6.02 25.45
CA LEU A 528 5.92 5.87 24.20
C LEU A 528 5.45 7.21 23.63
N VAL A 529 4.85 8.07 24.45
CA VAL A 529 4.29 9.37 24.02
C VAL A 529 5.35 10.31 23.43
N PRO A 530 6.46 10.63 24.13
CA PRO A 530 7.49 11.49 23.56
C PRO A 530 8.19 10.87 22.35
N THR A 531 8.36 9.53 22.33
CA THR A 531 8.93 8.83 21.18
C THR A 531 8.02 8.92 19.96
N ALA A 532 6.71 8.76 20.15
CA ALA A 532 5.71 8.90 19.08
C ALA A 532 5.70 10.32 18.50
N LEU A 533 5.76 11.34 19.38
CA LEU A 533 5.84 12.74 18.95
C LEU A 533 7.12 13.02 18.16
N LEU A 534 8.29 12.58 18.64
CA LEU A 534 9.57 12.77 17.94
C LEU A 534 9.66 12.01 16.60
N MET A 535 8.90 10.93 16.46
CA MET A 535 8.84 10.13 15.23
C MET A 535 7.97 10.76 14.14
N LEU A 536 7.00 11.62 14.48
CA LEU A 536 6.15 12.30 13.50
C LEU A 536 6.92 13.04 12.39
N PRO A 537 7.93 13.90 12.68
CA PRO A 537 8.69 14.60 11.65
C PRO A 537 9.68 13.70 10.90
N LEU A 538 9.95 12.50 11.42
CA LEU A 538 10.85 11.54 10.80
C LEU A 538 10.13 10.57 9.84
N LEU A 539 8.80 10.58 9.81
CA LEU A 539 7.95 9.78 8.91
C LEU A 539 8.44 9.83 7.45
N GLY A 540 8.66 11.03 6.92
CA GLY A 540 9.11 11.23 5.54
C GLY A 540 10.53 10.70 5.27
N ARG A 541 11.41 10.67 6.27
CA ARG A 541 12.78 10.11 6.14
C ARG A 541 12.81 8.59 6.23
N LEU A 542 11.83 7.99 6.90
CA LEU A 542 11.65 6.55 6.99
C LEU A 542 11.03 5.95 5.71
N GLY A 543 10.88 6.76 4.65
CA GLY A 543 10.24 6.34 3.41
C GLY A 543 8.71 6.20 3.54
N MET A 544 8.14 6.58 4.68
CA MET A 544 6.69 6.62 4.87
C MET A 544 6.16 7.93 4.34
N THR A 545 5.96 7.91 3.03
CA THR A 545 5.23 8.95 2.32
C THR A 545 3.81 8.48 2.15
N VAL A 546 2.84 9.34 2.46
CA VAL A 546 1.50 9.19 1.88
C VAL A 546 1.69 8.92 0.38
N PRO A 547 1.02 7.91 -0.24
CA PRO A 547 1.36 7.35 -1.55
C PRO A 547 1.43 8.31 -2.74
N TRP A 548 1.21 9.61 -2.54
CA TRP A 548 1.06 10.62 -3.58
C TRP A 548 1.99 11.84 -3.42
N ARG A 549 3.31 11.63 -3.21
CA ARG A 549 4.38 12.69 -3.24
C ARG A 549 4.10 13.96 -2.42
N TYR A 550 3.08 13.95 -1.58
CA TYR A 550 2.67 15.06 -0.75
C TYR A 550 3.35 14.87 0.59
N ASP A 551 4.57 15.39 0.67
CA ASP A 551 5.20 15.65 1.96
C ASP A 551 4.32 16.70 2.67
N PRO A 552 3.72 16.41 3.84
CA PRO A 552 2.89 17.37 4.58
C PRO A 552 3.63 18.68 4.89
N GLY A 553 4.93 18.77 4.59
CA GLY A 553 5.78 19.88 4.91
C GLY A 553 6.30 19.57 6.30
N ASN A 554 7.58 19.22 6.37
CA ASN A 554 8.29 18.93 7.60
C ASN A 554 7.94 19.92 8.73
N SER A 555 7.74 21.20 8.40
CA SER A 555 7.40 22.28 9.34
C SER A 555 6.16 22.01 10.20
N LEU A 556 5.06 21.50 9.65
CA LEU A 556 3.83 21.30 10.43
C LEU A 556 3.99 20.12 11.41
N SER A 557 4.64 19.04 10.97
CA SER A 557 4.98 17.93 11.85
C SER A 557 5.94 18.35 12.98
N TRP A 558 6.91 19.22 12.69
CA TRP A 558 7.79 19.80 13.71
C TRP A 558 7.03 20.69 14.70
N ILE A 559 6.11 21.53 14.23
CA ILE A 559 5.28 22.39 15.11
C ILE A 559 4.44 21.54 16.06
N LEU A 560 3.74 20.53 15.54
CA LEU A 560 2.94 19.60 16.37
C LEU A 560 3.80 18.84 17.37
N THR A 561 5.00 18.44 16.97
CA THR A 561 5.96 17.76 17.85
C THR A 561 6.43 18.66 18.98
N ILE A 562 6.85 19.89 18.66
CA ILE A 562 7.32 20.86 19.66
C ILE A 562 6.20 21.20 20.64
N LEU A 563 5.00 21.49 20.13
CA LEU A 563 3.84 21.80 20.97
C LEU A 563 3.45 20.60 21.85
N GLY A 564 3.38 19.40 21.27
CA GLY A 564 3.05 18.18 21.99
C GLY A 564 4.06 17.84 23.09
N LEU A 565 5.37 17.99 22.80
CA LEU A 565 6.42 17.77 23.79
C LEU A 565 6.39 18.84 24.90
N ALA A 566 6.15 20.12 24.54
CA ALA A 566 6.01 21.19 25.52
C ALA A 566 4.84 20.94 26.48
N ILE A 567 3.69 20.51 25.96
CA ILE A 567 2.53 20.13 26.79
C ILE A 567 2.86 18.91 27.65
N TYR A 568 3.44 17.87 27.07
CA TYR A 568 3.79 16.64 27.79
C TYR A 568 4.74 16.90 28.96
N PHE A 569 5.87 17.59 28.71
CA PHE A 569 6.84 17.92 29.76
C PHE A 569 6.30 18.98 30.72
N GLY A 570 5.48 19.93 30.25
CA GLY A 570 4.82 20.92 31.10
C GLY A 570 3.87 20.29 32.13
N VAL A 571 3.02 19.34 31.69
CA VAL A 571 2.12 18.59 32.60
C VAL A 571 2.93 17.73 33.58
N ARG A 572 4.02 17.10 33.13
CA ARG A 572 4.87 16.28 33.97
C ARG A 572 5.59 17.11 35.05
N LEU A 573 6.17 18.25 34.66
CA LEU A 573 6.81 19.18 35.59
C LEU A 573 5.80 19.71 36.61
N TRP A 574 4.59 20.05 36.16
CA TRP A 574 3.52 20.52 37.04
C TRP A 574 3.05 19.46 38.05
N ARG A 575 2.96 18.19 37.66
CA ARG A 575 2.60 17.10 38.58
C ARG A 575 3.64 16.89 39.68
N GLU A 576 4.92 16.93 39.33
CA GLU A 576 6.00 16.83 40.32
C GLU A 576 5.99 18.03 41.27
N LEU A 577 5.72 19.24 40.78
CA LEU A 577 5.58 20.43 41.62
C LEU A 577 4.34 20.41 42.54
N ARG A 578 3.32 19.62 42.22
CA ARG A 578 2.07 19.54 43.01
C ARG A 578 2.09 18.48 44.10
N HIS A 579 2.92 17.44 43.98
CA HIS A 579 3.05 16.43 45.04
C HIS A 579 3.78 16.95 46.29
N GLU A 580 4.24 18.21 46.28
CA GLU A 580 4.86 18.91 47.42
C GLU A 580 3.91 19.87 48.18
N VAL A 581 2.67 20.09 47.74
CA VAL A 581 1.64 20.90 48.46
C VAL A 581 0.54 19.99 48.98
#